data_AF-A0AAW2WCB3-F1
#
_entry.id   AF-A0AAW2WCB3-F1
#
_cell.length_a   1.000
_cell.length_b   1.000
_cell.length_c   1.000
_cell.angle_alpha   90.00
_cell.angle_beta   90.00
_cell.angle_gamma   90.00
#
_symmetry.space_group_name_H-M   'P 1'
#
loop_
_entity.id
_entity.type
_entity.pdbx_description
1 polymer ?
#
loop_
_entity_poly.entity_id
_entity_poly.type
_entity_poly.pdbx_seq_one_letter_code
_entity_poly.pdbx_strand_id
1 'polypeptide(L)'
;MVSLLECLQKGLQDVQYQVIGAPAEEQAGISLSEGVMADELHVNCGTPAIAEYDGTIDPQEHLFQFENAALLHRYTDGIKCQVFVTTFARAA
;
A
#
# COMPACT_ATOMS: atom_id res chain seq x y z
N MET A 1 -14.33 29.65 -8.38
CA MET A 1 -14.24 28.91 -7.11
C MET A 1 -14.52 27.46 -7.43
N VAL A 2 -13.47 26.66 -7.62
CA VAL A 2 -13.59 25.22 -7.90
C VAL A 2 -14.12 24.55 -6.63
N SER A 3 -15.18 23.75 -6.76
CA SER A 3 -15.86 23.15 -5.60
C SER A 3 -14.96 22.11 -4.96
N LEU A 4 -14.90 22.05 -3.62
CA LEU A 4 -14.18 20.98 -2.88
C LEU A 4 -14.57 19.58 -3.38
N LEU A 5 -15.81 19.43 -3.88
CA LEU A 5 -16.33 18.21 -4.46
C LEU A 5 -15.57 17.81 -5.74
N GLU A 6 -15.23 18.77 -6.60
CA GLU A 6 -14.49 18.52 -7.84
C GLU A 6 -13.05 18.10 -7.55
N CYS A 7 -12.41 18.69 -6.52
CA CYS A 7 -11.08 18.29 -6.07
C CYS A 7 -11.08 16.87 -5.48
N LEU A 8 -12.12 16.53 -4.70
CA LEU A 8 -12.25 15.20 -4.11
C LEU A 8 -12.52 14.13 -5.18
N GLN A 9 -13.37 14.46 -6.15
CA GLN A 9 -13.72 13.57 -7.26
C GLN A 9 -12.54 13.37 -8.23
N LYS A 10 -11.75 14.43 -8.46
CA LYS A 10 -10.47 14.36 -9.19
C LYS A 10 -9.47 13.46 -8.46
N GLY A 11 -9.33 13.63 -7.14
CA GLY A 11 -8.46 12.79 -6.32
C GLY A 11 -8.85 11.31 -6.36
N LEU A 12 -10.14 10.98 -6.33
CA LEU A 12 -10.61 9.60 -6.46
C LEU A 12 -10.37 9.01 -7.86
N GLN A 13 -10.48 9.82 -8.92
CA GLN A 13 -10.17 9.38 -10.29
C GLN A 13 -8.68 9.16 -10.53
N ASP A 14 -7.83 10.04 -9.99
CA ASP A 14 -6.37 9.91 -10.10
C ASP A 14 -5.87 8.67 -9.34
N VAL A 15 -6.51 8.30 -8.22
CA VAL A 15 -6.23 7.05 -7.47
C VAL A 15 -6.68 5.81 -8.25
N GLN A 16 -7.84 5.84 -8.92
CA GLN A 16 -8.34 4.71 -9.72
C GLN A 16 -7.49 4.46 -10.99
N TYR A 17 -6.90 5.50 -11.58
CA TYR A 17 -6.05 5.38 -12.77
C TYR A 17 -4.71 4.69 -12.53
N GLN A 18 -4.29 4.54 -11.27
CA GLN A 18 -3.07 3.79 -10.93
C GLN A 18 -3.31 2.28 -10.75
N VAL A 19 -4.59 1.87 -10.64
CA VAL A 19 -4.99 0.48 -10.32
C VAL A 19 -5.44 -0.31 -11.56
N ILE A 20 -5.78 0.34 -12.69
CA ILE A 20 -6.30 -0.36 -13.87
C ILE A 20 -5.31 -0.31 -15.05
N GLY A 21 -4.45 -1.34 -15.11
CA GLY A 21 -3.96 -1.89 -16.37
C GLY A 21 -2.71 -1.25 -16.97
N ALA A 22 -1.54 -1.58 -16.44
CA ALA A 22 -0.40 -1.82 -17.34
C ALA A 22 -0.44 -3.32 -17.74
N PRO A 23 -0.24 -3.68 -19.02
CA PRO A 23 -0.04 -5.07 -19.39
C PRO A 23 1.13 -5.62 -18.56
N ALA A 24 1.05 -6.90 -18.18
CA ALA A 24 2.12 -7.61 -17.48
C ALA A 24 3.35 -7.73 -18.41
N GLU A 25 4.04 -6.62 -18.63
CA GLU A 25 5.44 -6.67 -19.01
C GLU A 25 6.19 -7.18 -17.79
N GLU A 26 7.00 -8.20 -18.00
CA GLU A 26 7.98 -8.70 -17.05
C GLU A 26 8.88 -7.53 -16.66
N GLN A 27 8.45 -6.75 -15.66
CA GLN A 27 9.24 -5.71 -15.05
C GLN A 27 10.39 -6.45 -14.37
N ALA A 28 11.53 -6.50 -15.05
CA ALA A 28 12.80 -6.85 -14.43
C ALA A 28 12.88 -6.07 -13.13
N GLY A 29 12.72 -6.77 -12.01
CA GLY A 29 12.45 -6.16 -10.72
C GLY A 29 13.48 -5.08 -10.42
N ILE A 30 13.04 -3.83 -10.43
CA ILE A 30 13.87 -2.73 -9.97
C ILE A 30 14.10 -3.01 -8.48
N SER A 31 15.35 -3.24 -8.10
CA SER A 31 15.70 -3.38 -6.69
C SER A 31 15.26 -2.13 -5.95
N LEU A 32 14.70 -2.31 -4.76
CA LEU A 32 14.34 -1.19 -3.89
C LEU A 32 15.57 -0.29 -3.73
N SER A 33 15.38 1.02 -3.89
CA SER A 33 16.50 1.96 -3.74
C SER A 33 16.97 1.96 -2.29
N GLU A 34 18.26 2.21 -2.09
CA GLU A 34 18.87 2.27 -0.76
C GLU A 34 18.14 3.28 0.16
N GLY A 35 17.60 4.37 -0.41
CA GLY A 35 16.80 5.36 0.32
C GLY A 35 15.43 4.85 0.79
N VAL A 36 14.81 3.91 0.09
CA VAL A 36 13.56 3.25 0.52
C VAL A 36 13.84 2.28 1.67
N MET A 37 14.98 1.59 1.62
CA MET A 37 15.41 0.66 2.67
C MET A 37 15.95 1.36 3.92
N ALA A 38 16.38 2.62 3.79
CA ALA A 38 16.92 3.42 4.89
C ALA A 38 15.84 4.02 5.80
N ASP A 39 14.55 3.88 5.45
CA ASP A 39 13.50 4.47 6.26
C ASP A 39 13.34 3.71 7.58
N GLU A 40 13.62 4.40 8.69
CA GLU A 40 13.55 3.79 10.01
C GLU A 40 12.08 3.67 10.43
N LEU A 41 11.63 2.43 10.66
CA LEU A 41 10.37 2.17 11.32
C LEU A 41 10.42 2.75 12.73
N HIS A 42 9.91 3.97 12.90
CA HIS A 42 9.60 4.48 14.21
C HIS A 42 8.63 3.50 14.89
N VAL A 43 8.93 3.11 16.14
CA VAL A 43 8.13 2.15 16.95
C VAL A 43 6.64 2.53 17.00
N ASN A 44 6.31 3.80 16.76
CA ASN A 44 4.95 4.33 16.75
C ASN A 44 4.25 4.30 15.37
N CYS A 45 4.88 3.80 14.30
CA CYS A 45 4.20 3.66 13.00
C CYS A 45 2.98 2.74 13.08
N GLY A 46 2.87 1.93 14.15
CA GLY A 46 1.73 1.07 14.41
C GLY A 46 1.68 -0.08 13.41
N THR A 47 1.28 -1.26 13.84
CA THR A 47 0.89 -2.29 12.88
C THR A 47 -0.44 -1.88 12.23
N PRO A 48 -0.60 -2.05 10.92
CA PRO A 48 -1.86 -1.77 10.25
C PRO A 48 -2.93 -2.67 10.87
N ALA A 49 -4.04 -2.06 11.29
CA ALA A 49 -5.14 -2.78 11.92
C ALA A 49 -6.02 -3.48 10.87
N ILE A 50 -5.42 -4.40 10.11
CA ILE A 50 -6.07 -5.23 9.10
C ILE A 50 -6.01 -6.71 9.49
N ALA A 51 -6.88 -7.53 8.89
CA ALA A 51 -6.82 -8.98 9.10
C ALA A 51 -5.52 -9.55 8.51
N GLU A 52 -4.98 -10.60 9.13
CA GLU A 52 -3.85 -11.33 8.55
C GLU A 52 -4.28 -12.03 7.27
N TYR A 53 -3.39 -12.03 6.28
CA TYR A 53 -3.56 -12.75 5.03
C TYR A 53 -3.15 -14.22 5.22
N ASP A 54 -4.15 -15.10 5.24
CA ASP A 54 -3.98 -16.56 5.34
C ASP A 54 -4.15 -17.27 3.99
N GLY A 55 -4.32 -16.51 2.90
CA GLY A 55 -4.56 -17.04 1.56
C GLY A 55 -6.02 -17.37 1.24
N THR A 56 -6.95 -17.16 2.18
CA THR A 56 -8.40 -17.41 1.97
C THR A 56 -9.17 -16.17 1.53
N ILE A 57 -8.69 -14.98 1.94
CA ILE A 57 -9.23 -13.68 1.53
C ILE A 57 -8.77 -13.37 0.10
N ASP A 58 -9.58 -12.65 -0.67
CA ASP A 58 -9.18 -12.16 -2.00
C ASP A 58 -7.90 -11.32 -1.89
N PRO A 59 -6.81 -11.65 -2.63
CA PRO A 59 -5.55 -10.91 -2.55
C PRO A 59 -5.70 -9.41 -2.88
N GLN A 60 -6.61 -9.05 -3.78
CA GLN A 60 -6.86 -7.65 -4.12
C GLN A 60 -7.57 -6.90 -2.98
N GLU A 61 -8.54 -7.54 -2.33
CA GLU A 61 -9.18 -7.01 -1.13
C GLU A 61 -8.16 -6.79 0.01
N HIS A 62 -7.27 -7.75 0.26
CA HIS A 62 -6.22 -7.61 1.28
C HIS A 62 -5.27 -6.44 0.98
N LEU A 63 -4.84 -6.33 -0.29
CA LEU A 63 -3.99 -5.23 -0.72
C LEU A 63 -4.69 -3.88 -0.54
N PHE A 64 -5.96 -3.78 -0.93
CA PHE A 64 -6.74 -2.55 -0.76
C PHE A 64 -6.89 -2.15 0.72
N GLN A 65 -7.11 -3.11 1.62
CA GLN A 65 -7.16 -2.84 3.05
C GLN A 65 -5.80 -2.33 3.58
N PHE A 66 -4.70 -2.95 3.14
CA PHE A 66 -3.36 -2.52 3.49
C PHE A 66 -3.05 -1.11 2.99
N GLU A 67 -3.37 -0.79 1.73
CA GLU A 67 -3.14 0.53 1.15
C GLU A 67 -3.90 1.64 1.89
N ASN A 68 -5.14 1.36 2.27
CA ASN A 68 -5.93 2.29 3.07
C ASN A 68 -5.33 2.52 4.46
N ALA A 69 -4.88 1.45 5.14
CA ALA A 69 -4.20 1.58 6.42
C ALA A 69 -2.87 2.36 6.27
N ALA A 70 -2.09 2.06 5.23
CA ALA A 70 -0.85 2.75 4.92
C ALA A 70 -1.07 4.25 4.66
N LEU A 71 -2.15 4.63 3.99
CA LEU A 71 -2.53 6.02 3.77
C LEU A 71 -2.89 6.74 5.07
N LEU A 72 -3.65 6.10 5.95
CA LEU A 72 -4.04 6.66 7.27
C LEU A 72 -2.82 6.90 8.16
N HIS A 73 -1.87 5.97 8.15
CA HIS A 73 -0.62 6.08 8.91
C HIS A 73 0.50 6.85 8.19
N ARG A 74 0.23 7.33 6.95
CA ARG A 74 1.20 8.05 6.10
C ARG A 74 2.51 7.31 5.90
N TYR A 75 2.42 6.00 5.65
CA TYR A 75 3.59 5.19 5.34
C TYR A 75 4.25 5.66 4.06
N THR A 76 5.55 5.86 4.13
CA THR A 76 6.42 5.94 2.95
C THR A 76 6.46 4.58 2.27
N ASP A 77 6.99 4.52 1.04
CA ASP A 77 7.16 3.24 0.35
C ASP A 77 8.13 2.30 1.10
N GLY A 78 9.11 2.87 1.82
CA GLY A 78 10.03 2.11 2.68
C GLY A 78 9.31 1.42 3.82
N ILE A 79 8.46 2.17 4.52
CA ILE A 79 7.63 1.63 5.60
C ILE A 79 6.63 0.61 5.06
N LYS A 80 5.99 0.87 3.90
CA LYS A 80 5.06 -0.10 3.28
C LYS A 80 5.75 -1.44 3.03
N CYS A 81 6.95 -1.45 2.44
CA CYS A 81 7.69 -2.69 2.18
C CYS A 81 8.01 -3.46 3.46
N GLN A 82 8.38 -2.77 4.53
CA GLN A 82 8.74 -3.39 5.81
C GLN A 82 7.52 -3.86 6.61
N VAL A 83 6.38 -3.17 6.51
CA VAL A 83 5.17 -3.48 7.27
C VAL A 83 4.27 -4.48 6.54
N PHE A 84 4.27 -4.49 5.20
CA PHE A 84 3.43 -5.41 4.42
C PHE A 84 3.71 -6.88 4.77
N VAL A 85 4.98 -7.23 4.99
CA VAL A 85 5.37 -8.60 5.38
C VAL A 85 4.78 -9.04 6.73
N THR A 86 4.44 -8.09 7.62
CA THR A 86 3.83 -8.41 8.92
C THR A 86 2.33 -8.67 8.81
N THR A 87 1.72 -8.46 7.64
CA THR A 87 0.29 -8.70 7.40
C THR A 87 -0.02 -10.13 6.98
N PHE A 88 1.01 -10.94 6.72
CA PHE A 88 0.83 -12.36 6.39
C PHE A 88 0.71 -13.19 7.66
N ALA A 89 -0.21 -14.14 7.66
CA ALA A 89 -0.29 -15.13 8.72
C ALA A 89 1.05 -15.87 8.84
N ARG A 90 1.50 -16.15 10.07
CA ARG A 90 2.72 -16.93 10.28
C ARG A 90 2.59 -18.28 9.59
N ALA A 91 3.61 -18.66 8.82
CA ALA A 91 3.73 -20.02 8.33
C ALA A 91 3.73 -20.98 9.55
N ALA A 92 2.82 -21.95 9.54
CA ALA A 92 2.71 -22.98 10.56
C ALA A 92 3.89 -23.97 10.50
#